data_AF-A0A3L6S0D0-F1
#
_entry.id   AF-A0A3L6S0D0-F1
#
_cell.length_a   1.000
_cell.length_b   1.000
_cell.length_c   1.000
_cell.angle_alpha   90.00
_cell.angle_beta   90.00
_cell.angle_gamma   90.00
#
_symmetry.space_group_name_H-M   'P 1'
#
loop_
_entity.id
_entity.type
_entity.pdbx_description
1 polymer ?
#
loop_
_entity_poly.entity_id
_entity_poly.type
_entity_poly.pdbx_seq_one_letter_code
_entity_poly.pdbx_strand_id
1 'polypeptide(L)'
;MLQVWFFDGKKLPATVLTEHGNFCLLGTPKHEDCVGITWSQESLDPDTVFMFVPKSPKKTERKDAYLAVESVQAYLCEAVDSMEPNSDDYFMILCDYFEGKVDGVNRLAAAPIFTMSGNVLGLVLQNCREGELGEAVTGTEMKVVMKASAVKRLLES
;
A
#
# COMPACT_ATOMS: atom_id res chain seq x y z
N MET A 1 17.96 17.79 3.11
CA MET A 1 16.96 18.30 2.14
C MET A 1 16.29 17.09 1.49
N LEU A 2 14.96 16.97 1.60
CA LEU A 2 14.22 15.84 1.06
C LEU A 2 14.09 15.97 -0.46
N GLN A 3 14.19 14.85 -1.18
CA GLN A 3 14.08 14.80 -2.63
C GLN A 3 13.25 13.60 -3.07
N VAL A 4 12.45 13.78 -4.12
CA VAL A 4 11.73 12.70 -4.80
C VAL A 4 12.43 12.41 -6.13
N TRP A 5 12.61 11.12 -6.40
CA TRP A 5 13.17 10.61 -7.65
C TRP A 5 12.05 9.96 -8.45
N PHE A 6 11.81 10.49 -9.64
CA PHE A 6 10.78 10.00 -10.55
C PHE A 6 11.34 8.90 -11.47
N PHE A 7 10.44 8.16 -12.11
CA PHE A 7 10.80 7.00 -12.92
C PHE A 7 11.64 7.37 -14.16
N ASP A 8 11.49 8.58 -14.68
CA ASP A 8 12.29 9.15 -15.77
C ASP A 8 13.70 9.59 -15.30
N GLY A 9 14.01 9.45 -14.01
CA GLY A 9 15.27 9.86 -13.40
C GLY A 9 15.32 11.32 -12.97
N LYS A 10 14.26 12.10 -13.18
CA LYS A 10 14.19 13.48 -12.70
C LYS A 10 14.16 13.50 -11.17
N LYS A 11 14.84 14.50 -10.60
CA LYS A 11 14.89 14.73 -9.15
C LYS A 11 14.29 16.08 -8.86
N LEU A 12 13.34 16.12 -7.93
CA LEU A 12 12.75 17.36 -7.46
C LEU A 12 12.90 17.49 -5.95
N PRO A 13 13.07 18.72 -5.43
CA PRO A 13 12.98 18.94 -3.99
C PRO A 13 11.57 18.61 -3.51
N ALA A 14 11.48 18.08 -2.29
CA ALA A 14 10.23 17.75 -1.66
C ALA A 14 10.07 18.46 -0.32
N THR A 15 8.84 18.86 -0.03
CA THR A 15 8.44 19.43 1.27
C THR A 15 7.35 18.56 1.86
N VAL A 16 7.42 18.32 3.17
CA VAL A 16 6.32 17.70 3.89
C VAL A 16 5.15 18.70 3.91
N LEU A 17 4.00 18.30 3.38
CA LEU A 17 2.78 19.11 3.36
C LEU A 17 1.94 18.84 4.60
N THR A 18 1.77 17.57 4.95
CA THR A 18 1.04 17.12 6.13
C THR A 18 1.56 15.76 6.60
N GLU A 19 1.30 15.44 7.86
CA GLU A 19 1.62 14.17 8.49
C GLU A 19 0.38 13.61 9.18
N HIS A 20 0.18 12.30 9.09
CA HIS A 20 -0.88 11.59 9.80
C HIS A 20 -0.35 10.24 10.31
N GLY A 21 -0.08 10.18 11.62
CA GLY A 21 0.58 9.01 12.21
C GLY A 21 1.95 8.78 11.57
N ASN A 22 2.14 7.60 10.98
CA ASN A 22 3.37 7.24 10.27
C ASN A 22 3.35 7.59 8.77
N PHE A 23 2.32 8.30 8.29
CA PHE A 23 2.20 8.76 6.91
C PHE A 23 2.59 10.22 6.77
N CYS A 24 3.27 10.57 5.68
CA CYS A 24 3.47 11.96 5.28
C CYS A 24 3.07 12.16 3.82
N LEU A 25 2.48 13.31 3.54
CA LEU A 25 2.25 13.77 2.18
C LEU A 25 3.41 14.67 1.76
N LEU A 26 4.03 14.35 0.64
CA LEU A 26 5.12 15.14 0.08
C LEU A 26 4.64 15.96 -1.10
N GLY A 27 4.93 17.26 -1.06
CA GLY A 27 4.75 18.19 -2.16
C GLY A 27 6.04 18.35 -2.95
N THR A 28 5.94 18.39 -4.27
CA THR A 28 7.06 18.71 -5.17
C THR A 28 6.61 19.78 -6.16
N PRO A 29 7.53 20.53 -6.78
CA PRO A 29 7.23 21.28 -8.00
C PRO A 29 6.59 20.37 -9.05
N LYS A 30 5.72 20.93 -9.90
CA LYS A 30 5.03 20.13 -10.92
C LYS A 30 6.01 19.41 -11.84
N HIS A 31 5.78 18.11 -12.01
CA HIS A 31 6.43 17.28 -13.02
C HIS A 31 5.45 17.05 -14.18
N GLU A 32 5.72 17.63 -15.35
CA GLU A 32 4.78 17.62 -16.48
C GLU A 32 4.43 16.19 -16.97
N ASP A 33 5.38 15.27 -16.95
CA ASP A 33 5.15 13.88 -17.37
C ASP A 33 4.51 12.97 -16.30
N CYS A 34 4.21 13.50 -15.11
CA CYS A 34 3.53 12.72 -14.08
C CYS A 34 2.03 12.64 -14.35
N VAL A 35 1.50 11.42 -14.27
CA VAL A 35 0.06 11.16 -14.31
C VAL A 35 -0.41 10.90 -12.88
N GLY A 36 -1.43 11.66 -12.45
CA GLY A 36 -2.08 11.43 -11.17
C GLY A 36 -2.81 10.10 -11.16
N ILE A 37 -2.78 9.41 -10.02
CA ILE A 37 -3.59 8.21 -9.82
C ILE A 37 -5.08 8.58 -9.76
N THR A 38 -5.92 7.65 -10.21
CA THR A 38 -7.38 7.75 -10.04
C THR A 38 -7.79 6.85 -8.91
N TRP A 39 -8.41 7.41 -7.87
CA TRP A 39 -8.88 6.65 -6.73
C TRP A 39 -10.14 5.87 -7.06
N SER A 40 -10.16 4.59 -6.71
CA SER A 40 -11.33 3.74 -6.84
C SER A 40 -12.46 4.16 -5.88
N GLN A 41 -13.69 3.91 -6.31
CA GLN A 41 -14.92 3.99 -5.51
C GLN A 41 -15.60 2.61 -5.43
N GLU A 42 -14.93 1.57 -5.96
CA GLU A 42 -15.44 0.20 -5.98
C GLU A 42 -15.47 -0.38 -4.57
N SER A 43 -16.43 -1.27 -4.33
CA SER A 43 -16.47 -2.08 -3.10
C SER A 43 -15.23 -2.97 -3.03
N LEU A 44 -14.83 -3.30 -1.80
CA LEU A 44 -13.77 -4.27 -1.56
C LEU A 44 -14.41 -5.65 -1.57
N ASP A 45 -14.51 -6.24 -2.76
CA ASP A 45 -14.87 -7.64 -2.94
C ASP A 45 -13.60 -8.48 -3.16
N PRO A 46 -13.57 -9.76 -2.78
CA PRO A 46 -12.40 -10.60 -3.03
C PRO A 46 -12.16 -10.69 -4.53
N ASP A 47 -11.05 -10.12 -5.00
CA ASP A 47 -10.72 -10.04 -6.41
C ASP A 47 -9.20 -10.03 -6.61
N THR A 48 -8.79 -10.25 -7.85
CA THR A 48 -7.42 -10.02 -8.30
C THR A 48 -7.18 -8.52 -8.39
N VAL A 49 -6.11 -8.07 -7.74
CA VAL A 49 -5.59 -6.72 -7.81
C VAL A 49 -4.15 -6.79 -8.32
N PHE A 50 -3.56 -5.65 -8.64
CA PHE A 50 -2.14 -5.63 -8.99
C PHE A 50 -1.42 -4.44 -8.39
N MET A 51 -0.10 -4.55 -8.35
CA MET A 51 0.79 -3.50 -7.92
C MET A 51 2.04 -3.48 -8.79
N PHE A 52 2.73 -2.35 -8.83
CA PHE A 52 4.05 -2.26 -9.44
C PHE A 52 5.11 -2.36 -8.36
N VAL A 53 5.94 -3.39 -8.44
CA VAL A 53 7.01 -3.65 -7.48
C VAL A 53 8.38 -3.30 -8.07
N PRO A 54 9.36 -2.87 -7.27
CA PRO A 54 10.73 -2.68 -7.74
C PRO A 54 11.37 -4.02 -8.16
N LYS A 55 11.84 -4.11 -9.41
CA LYS A 55 12.65 -5.23 -9.91
C LYS A 55 14.15 -4.90 -9.88
N SER A 56 14.48 -3.62 -10.05
CA SER A 56 15.84 -3.08 -9.99
C SER A 56 15.75 -1.57 -9.72
N PRO A 57 16.87 -0.87 -9.49
CA PRO A 57 16.87 0.59 -9.28
C PRO A 57 16.24 1.41 -10.42
N LYS A 58 16.03 0.81 -11.59
CA LYS A 58 15.50 1.49 -12.79
C LYS A 58 14.31 0.78 -13.44
N LYS A 59 13.80 -0.29 -12.83
CA LYS A 59 12.72 -1.08 -13.42
C LYS A 59 11.75 -1.50 -12.35
N THR A 60 10.47 -1.35 -12.66
CA THR A 60 9.37 -1.97 -11.93
C THR A 60 8.83 -3.14 -12.73
N GLU A 61 8.14 -4.05 -12.05
CA GLU A 61 7.33 -5.08 -12.69
C GLU A 61 5.93 -5.10 -12.09
N ARG A 62 4.94 -5.47 -12.90
CA ARG A 62 3.60 -5.73 -12.40
C ARG A 62 3.61 -7.06 -11.66
N LYS A 63 3.05 -7.07 -10.46
CA LYS A 63 2.72 -8.26 -9.68
C LYS A 63 1.24 -8.27 -9.40
N ASP A 64 0.60 -9.39 -9.69
CA ASP A 64 -0.76 -9.62 -9.27
C ASP A 64 -0.77 -9.99 -7.78
N ALA A 65 -1.82 -9.59 -7.10
CA ALA A 65 -2.07 -9.84 -5.70
C ALA A 65 -3.56 -10.14 -5.53
N TYR A 66 -3.92 -10.71 -4.40
CA TYR A 66 -5.30 -11.11 -4.13
C TYR A 66 -5.82 -10.32 -2.95
N LEU A 67 -6.95 -9.65 -3.16
CA LEU A 67 -7.61 -8.91 -2.12
C LEU A 67 -8.20 -9.91 -1.11
N ALA A 68 -7.73 -9.83 0.13
CA ALA A 68 -8.32 -10.53 1.25
C ALA A 68 -9.27 -9.57 1.95
N VAL A 69 -10.55 -9.68 1.63
CA VAL A 69 -11.59 -8.95 2.34
C VAL A 69 -11.74 -9.56 3.73
N GLU A 70 -11.95 -8.67 4.71
CA GLU A 70 -12.47 -8.92 6.05
C GLU A 70 -13.14 -10.29 6.19
N SER A 71 -12.46 -11.23 6.81
CA SER A 71 -13.05 -12.52 7.13
C SER A 71 -13.43 -12.58 8.60
N VAL A 72 -14.26 -11.64 9.08
CA VAL A 72 -14.99 -11.90 10.33
C VAL A 72 -15.80 -13.21 10.18
N GLN A 73 -16.16 -13.59 8.94
CA GLN A 73 -16.79 -14.88 8.61
C GLN A 73 -15.83 -16.07 8.41
N ALA A 74 -14.57 -15.89 7.99
CA ALA A 74 -13.64 -17.05 7.87
C ALA A 74 -12.94 -17.36 9.20
N TYR A 75 -12.91 -16.42 10.14
CA TYR A 75 -12.79 -16.76 11.54
C TYR A 75 -14.17 -17.20 12.02
N LEU A 76 -14.44 -18.50 12.03
CA LEU A 76 -15.46 -19.13 12.89
C LEU A 76 -15.10 -18.94 14.39
N CYS A 77 -14.54 -17.78 14.77
CA CYS A 77 -14.35 -17.39 16.14
C CYS A 77 -15.66 -16.74 16.57
N GLU A 78 -16.42 -17.47 17.38
CA GLU A 78 -17.63 -17.01 18.07
C GLU A 78 -17.38 -15.80 19.02
N ALA A 79 -16.20 -15.18 19.00
CA ALA A 79 -15.75 -14.12 19.91
C ALA A 79 -14.81 -13.11 19.21
N VAL A 80 -15.30 -12.35 18.24
CA VAL A 80 -14.72 -11.02 17.98
C VAL A 80 -15.50 -10.03 18.86
N ASP A 81 -15.06 -9.90 20.11
CA ASP A 81 -15.76 -9.09 21.13
C ASP A 81 -15.74 -7.59 20.80
N SER A 82 -14.73 -7.12 20.06
CA SER A 82 -14.69 -5.76 19.50
C SER A 82 -13.68 -5.67 18.36
N MET A 83 -13.99 -4.88 17.33
CA MET A 83 -13.00 -4.46 16.35
C MET A 83 -12.23 -3.24 16.87
N GLU A 84 -10.94 -3.14 16.52
CA GLU A 84 -10.17 -1.93 16.81
C GLU A 84 -10.81 -0.72 16.11
N PRO A 85 -10.93 0.44 16.79
CA PRO A 85 -11.48 1.65 16.19
C PRO A 85 -10.75 1.99 14.89
N ASN A 86 -11.53 2.33 13.85
CA ASN A 86 -11.03 2.65 12.51
C ASN A 86 -10.36 1.49 11.76
N SER A 87 -10.51 0.24 12.21
CA SER A 87 -10.08 -0.94 11.43
C SER A 87 -10.73 -1.00 10.03
N ASP A 88 -11.94 -0.44 9.90
CA ASP A 88 -12.67 -0.27 8.64
C ASP A 88 -11.94 0.61 7.61
N ASP A 89 -10.85 1.30 7.99
CA ASP A 89 -10.03 2.09 7.08
C ASP A 89 -8.96 1.28 6.36
N TYR A 90 -8.85 -0.01 6.69
CA TYR A 90 -7.82 -0.88 6.20
C TYR A 90 -8.38 -2.14 5.55
N PHE A 91 -7.61 -2.72 4.66
CA PHE A 91 -7.84 -4.04 4.10
C PHE A 91 -6.51 -4.75 3.91
N MET A 92 -6.56 -6.03 3.55
CA MET A 92 -5.37 -6.84 3.36
C MET A 92 -5.29 -7.37 1.94
N ILE A 93 -4.06 -7.55 1.47
CA ILE A 93 -3.78 -8.28 0.23
C ILE A 93 -2.78 -9.40 0.51
N LEU A 94 -2.89 -10.48 -0.25
CA LEU A 94 -1.88 -11.52 -0.35
C LEU A 94 -1.09 -11.32 -1.64
N CYS A 95 0.24 -11.37 -1.56
CA CYS A 95 1.11 -11.24 -2.73
C CYS A 95 2.39 -12.06 -2.59
N ASP A 96 3.00 -12.40 -3.71
CA ASP A 96 4.26 -13.16 -3.78
C ASP A 96 5.51 -12.27 -3.74
N TYR A 97 5.38 -11.03 -3.25
CA TYR A 97 6.49 -10.08 -3.12
C TYR A 97 6.93 -9.92 -1.66
N PHE A 98 8.05 -10.56 -1.34
CA PHE A 98 8.64 -10.66 0.00
C PHE A 98 10.01 -9.99 0.11
N GLU A 99 10.38 -9.13 -0.85
CA GLU A 99 11.65 -8.41 -0.80
C GLU A 99 11.59 -7.24 0.18
N GLY A 100 12.23 -7.41 1.33
CA GLY A 100 12.50 -6.33 2.30
C GLY A 100 13.72 -5.47 1.92
N LYS A 101 13.81 -4.26 2.49
CA LYS A 101 15.08 -3.53 2.55
C LYS A 101 16.05 -4.24 3.50
N VAL A 102 17.34 -3.86 3.45
CA VAL A 102 18.41 -4.43 4.30
C VAL A 102 18.13 -4.25 5.80
N ASP A 103 17.32 -3.25 6.15
CA ASP A 103 16.85 -2.92 7.51
C ASP A 103 15.51 -3.60 7.88
N GLY A 104 14.99 -4.49 7.04
CA GLY A 104 13.70 -5.16 7.25
C GLY A 104 12.47 -4.33 6.90
N VAL A 105 12.63 -3.08 6.44
CA VAL A 105 11.50 -2.20 6.11
C VAL A 105 10.82 -2.66 4.82
N ASN A 106 9.48 -2.66 4.83
CA ASN A 106 8.67 -2.98 3.65
C ASN A 106 8.98 -2.03 2.48
N ARG A 107 9.50 -2.57 1.38
CA ARG A 107 9.80 -1.80 0.16
C ARG A 107 8.56 -1.22 -0.52
N LEU A 108 7.38 -1.74 -0.19
CA LEU A 108 6.12 -1.32 -0.75
C LEU A 108 5.36 -0.35 0.13
N ALA A 109 5.95 0.18 1.21
CA ALA A 109 5.30 1.27 1.94
C ALA A 109 4.93 2.42 0.98
N ALA A 110 3.69 2.88 1.06
CA ALA A 110 3.04 3.83 0.16
C ALA A 110 2.85 3.37 -1.31
N ALA A 111 3.09 2.09 -1.64
CA ALA A 111 2.82 1.58 -2.98
C ALA A 111 1.31 1.51 -3.24
N PRO A 112 0.83 2.01 -4.39
CA PRO A 112 -0.58 1.92 -4.75
C PRO A 112 -0.97 0.50 -5.15
N ILE A 113 -2.15 0.08 -4.68
CA ILE A 113 -2.81 -1.16 -5.10
C ILE A 113 -3.90 -0.82 -6.11
N PHE A 114 -3.82 -1.43 -7.29
CA PHE A 114 -4.70 -1.16 -8.41
C PHE A 114 -5.76 -2.26 -8.57
N THR A 115 -6.99 -1.86 -8.86
CA THR A 115 -7.99 -2.72 -9.48
C THR A 115 -7.52 -3.16 -10.86
N MET A 116 -8.11 -4.23 -11.42
CA MET A 116 -7.85 -4.61 -12.81
C MET A 116 -8.27 -3.56 -13.84
N SER A 117 -9.15 -2.62 -13.47
CA SER A 117 -9.53 -1.44 -14.25
C SER A 117 -8.47 -0.31 -14.21
N GLY A 118 -7.46 -0.41 -13.35
CA GLY A 118 -6.37 0.58 -13.21
C GLY A 118 -6.63 1.69 -12.21
N ASN A 119 -7.70 1.60 -11.42
CA ASN A 119 -8.00 2.53 -10.32
C ASN A 119 -7.28 2.12 -9.04
N VAL A 120 -6.88 3.06 -8.20
CA VAL A 120 -6.19 2.78 -6.93
C VAL A 120 -7.19 2.53 -5.82
N LEU A 121 -7.18 1.31 -5.25
CA LEU A 121 -8.00 0.92 -4.09
C LEU A 121 -7.44 1.43 -2.77
N GLY A 122 -6.12 1.61 -2.70
CA GLY A 122 -5.46 2.00 -1.46
C GLY A 122 -3.94 2.06 -1.58
N LEU A 123 -3.31 2.39 -0.48
CA LEU A 123 -1.85 2.47 -0.35
C LEU A 123 -1.37 1.45 0.68
N VAL A 124 -0.33 0.69 0.36
CA VAL A 124 0.28 -0.26 1.28
C VAL A 124 0.92 0.50 2.45
N LEU A 125 0.72 0.00 3.67
CA LEU A 125 1.30 0.57 4.88
C LEU A 125 2.52 -0.23 5.31
N GLN A 126 2.31 -1.52 5.57
CA GLN A 126 3.27 -2.39 6.19
C GLN A 126 2.92 -3.86 5.93
N ASN A 127 3.81 -4.76 6.35
CA ASN A 127 3.49 -6.17 6.41
C ASN A 127 2.58 -6.44 7.62
N CYS A 128 1.61 -7.36 7.49
CA CYS A 128 0.66 -7.67 8.57
C CYS A 128 1.36 -8.27 9.81
N ARG A 129 2.46 -9.00 9.62
CA ARG A 129 3.30 -9.55 10.69
C ARG A 129 4.75 -9.17 10.45
N GLU A 130 5.21 -8.10 11.10
CA GLU A 130 6.61 -7.72 11.09
C GLU A 130 7.35 -8.50 12.19
N GLY A 131 8.36 -9.31 11.81
CA GLY A 131 9.36 -9.83 12.75
C GLY A 131 9.05 -11.14 13.51
N GLU A 132 7.88 -11.78 13.35
CA GLU A 132 7.59 -13.05 14.05
C GLU A 132 8.08 -14.31 13.30
N LEU A 133 8.42 -14.20 12.02
CA LEU A 133 8.95 -15.31 11.24
C LEU A 133 10.45 -15.11 11.07
N GLY A 134 11.20 -15.57 12.08
CA GLY A 134 12.67 -15.64 12.10
C GLY A 134 13.30 -16.54 11.04
N GLU A 135 12.54 -16.96 10.04
CA GLU A 135 13.00 -17.70 8.86
C GLU A 135 12.22 -17.18 7.66
N ALA A 136 12.90 -17.01 6.54
CA ALA A 136 12.34 -16.54 5.27
C ALA A 136 11.02 -17.27 4.96
N VAL A 137 9.89 -16.58 5.14
CA VAL A 137 8.61 -17.08 4.64
C VAL A 137 8.69 -17.03 3.14
N THR A 138 9.02 -18.20 2.58
CA THR A 138 9.06 -18.39 1.14
C THR A 138 7.63 -18.64 0.67
N GLY A 139 7.12 -17.77 -0.22
CA GLY A 139 5.91 -18.04 -0.99
C GLY A 139 4.90 -16.90 -1.06
N THR A 140 4.50 -16.29 0.07
CA THR A 140 3.45 -15.25 0.08
C THR A 140 3.52 -14.38 1.34
N GLU A 141 3.33 -13.07 1.20
CA GLU A 141 3.18 -12.11 2.29
C GLU A 141 1.80 -11.46 2.29
N MET A 142 1.30 -11.18 3.50
CA MET A 142 0.10 -10.38 3.70
C MET A 142 0.49 -8.93 4.03
N LYS A 143 -0.09 -7.98 3.30
CA LYS A 143 0.18 -6.55 3.47
C LYS A 143 -1.07 -5.82 3.91
N VAL A 144 -0.91 -4.90 4.86
CA VAL A 144 -1.98 -4.01 5.31
C VAL A 144 -2.02 -2.81 4.37
N VAL A 145 -3.22 -2.46 3.91
CA VAL A 145 -3.45 -1.42 2.91
C VAL A 145 -4.49 -0.44 3.46
N MET A 146 -4.21 0.86 3.41
CA MET A 146 -5.18 1.90 3.76
C MET A 146 -6.10 2.15 2.57
N LYS A 147 -7.42 2.11 2.81
CA LYS A 147 -8.46 2.33 1.80
C LYS A 147 -8.34 3.74 1.20
N ALA A 148 -8.62 3.87 -0.09
CA ALA A 148 -8.61 5.15 -0.79
C ALA A 148 -9.53 6.19 -0.13
N SER A 149 -10.66 5.77 0.43
CA SER A 149 -11.58 6.63 1.19
C SER A 149 -10.92 7.21 2.44
N ALA A 150 -10.14 6.40 3.18
CA ALA A 150 -9.38 6.86 4.32
C ALA A 150 -8.28 7.83 3.90
N VAL A 151 -7.52 7.52 2.84
CA VAL A 151 -6.50 8.44 2.30
C VAL A 151 -7.11 9.78 1.91
N LYS A 152 -8.26 9.80 1.22
CA LYS A 152 -8.95 11.06 0.85
C LYS A 152 -9.31 11.90 2.06
N ARG A 153 -9.85 11.30 3.13
CA ARG A 153 -10.17 12.03 4.37
C ARG A 153 -8.92 12.67 4.99
N LEU A 154 -7.75 12.04 4.88
CA LEU A 154 -6.47 12.60 5.34
C LEU A 154 -5.97 13.76 4.46
N LEU A 155 -6.30 13.76 3.18
CA LEU A 155 -5.92 14.83 2.25
C LEU A 155 -6.83 16.07 2.38
N GLU A 156 -8.02 15.89 2.96
CA GLU A 156 -9.04 16.94 3.12
C GLU A 156 -9.06 17.56 4.53
N SER A 157 -8.33 16.99 5.49
CA SER A 157 -8.20 17.47 6.88
C SER A 157 -7.09 18.51 7.05
#